data_AF-A0A930GW06-F1
#
_entry.id   AF-A0A930GW06-F1
#
_cell.length_a   1.000
_cell.length_b   1.000
_cell.length_c   1.000
_cell.angle_alpha   90.00
_cell.angle_beta   90.00
_cell.angle_gamma   90.00
#
_symmetry.space_group_name_H-M   'P 1'
#
loop_
_entity.id
_entity.type
_entity.pdbx_description
1 polymer ?
#
loop_
_entity_poly.entity_id
_entity_poly.type
_entity_poly.pdbx_seq_one_letter_code
_entity_poly.pdbx_strand_id
1 'polypeptide(L)'
;MLASQRRLSREVNRAQGSSRSRSSSHTYSGKYSRTGRSSGRRPNNKAPFPAVAVGLLAIVVLGSGVFALTRSKSKTEETETVIETQAINPNAIQKDLYLDYSAFKKDAELLNLKGMTEEEVEDFLRKSYQWNIVIKNANPNIQYFSMPEFPEHKENSSSDDGVDDQGTEEIVKVANTLSDVSIRPEKTEFAIPDMMSDSIHNFVGQIFTNYKENMATESSTEESSTEKEKKKKKKKEETTSETESQVIQADYVLQLPDFSDKVNDYVNQLAIVWKMAPQNGDITSYNKSTGEFEFGGTKDGYAVNVSDTAEKVMELIRAKNFSGEVETVGSTVPASTASIKDKYKIIASVTTKTTSNELRNTNVKLAAAAVNGTVLQPGEEFSFNTVVGQRTAEKGYKPAAAYNQGEVVEEVGGGVCQISSTLYNAVFRAGLTTTYRRAHTFAPTYVTPGTDATVSWPGPDYKFVNNSKHAIGILSWYS
;
A
#
# COMPACT_ATOMS: atom_id res chain seq x y z
N MET A 1 24.94 -54.57 -38.28
CA MET A 1 25.94 -54.41 -37.21
C MET A 1 25.25 -54.69 -35.89
N LEU A 2 25.78 -55.65 -35.15
CA LEU A 2 25.20 -56.26 -33.95
C LEU A 2 25.35 -55.39 -32.70
N ALA A 3 24.44 -55.68 -31.77
CA ALA A 3 24.38 -55.42 -30.34
C ALA A 3 25.71 -55.26 -29.57
N SER A 4 25.64 -54.52 -28.46
CA SER A 4 26.48 -54.76 -27.28
C SER A 4 25.64 -54.70 -26.02
N GLN A 5 25.36 -55.89 -25.46
CA GLN A 5 25.08 -56.10 -24.06
C GLN A 5 26.40 -56.05 -23.28
N ARG A 6 26.40 -55.50 -22.06
CA ARG A 6 27.25 -56.03 -20.97
C ARG A 6 26.54 -55.94 -19.62
N ARG A 7 26.27 -57.14 -19.07
CA ARG A 7 26.09 -57.44 -17.65
C ARG A 7 27.39 -57.21 -16.88
N LEU A 8 27.25 -57.00 -15.56
CA LEU A 8 27.95 -57.67 -14.42
C LEU A 8 27.65 -56.79 -13.17
N SER A 9 26.72 -57.13 -12.28
CA SER A 9 26.72 -58.16 -11.22
C SER A 9 27.34 -57.70 -9.87
N ARG A 10 26.47 -57.76 -8.85
CA ARG A 10 26.70 -58.07 -7.42
C ARG A 10 27.65 -57.17 -6.61
N GLU A 11 27.09 -56.53 -5.59
CA GLU A 11 27.48 -56.88 -4.22
C GLU A 11 26.33 -56.66 -3.22
N VAL A 12 26.27 -57.59 -2.27
CA VAL A 12 25.31 -57.71 -1.18
C VAL A 12 25.94 -57.06 0.03
N ASN A 13 25.21 -56.21 0.76
CA ASN A 13 25.39 -56.17 2.21
C ASN A 13 24.09 -55.84 2.94
N ARG A 14 23.90 -56.61 4.00
CA ARG A 14 22.73 -56.76 4.86
C ARG A 14 22.97 -55.91 6.10
N ALA A 15 22.03 -55.06 6.47
CA ALA A 15 21.95 -54.53 7.84
C ALA A 15 20.48 -54.43 8.25
N GLN A 16 20.11 -55.30 9.19
CA GLN A 16 18.88 -55.21 9.97
C GLN A 16 18.98 -54.00 10.90
N GLY A 17 17.90 -53.23 11.00
CA GLY A 17 17.76 -52.16 11.98
C GLY A 17 16.29 -51.87 12.23
N SER A 18 15.70 -52.63 13.14
CA SER A 18 14.34 -52.43 13.65
C SER A 18 14.23 -51.14 14.46
N SER A 19 13.23 -50.31 14.23
CA SER A 19 12.62 -49.50 15.30
C SER A 19 11.17 -49.11 14.99
N ARG A 20 10.30 -49.83 15.70
CA ARG A 20 8.96 -49.49 16.21
C ARG A 20 8.36 -48.13 15.84
N SER A 21 7.24 -48.20 15.12
CA SER A 21 6.20 -47.18 15.09
C SER A 21 5.51 -47.06 16.46
N ARG A 22 5.38 -45.83 16.96
CA ARG A 22 4.43 -45.46 18.03
C ARG A 22 3.36 -44.59 17.40
N SER A 23 2.18 -45.17 17.22
CA SER A 23 0.93 -44.48 16.91
C SER A 23 0.38 -43.84 18.18
N SER A 24 0.26 -42.51 18.20
CA SER A 24 -0.56 -41.80 19.19
C SER A 24 -1.84 -41.31 18.52
N SER A 25 -2.92 -42.08 18.70
CA SER A 25 -4.29 -41.68 18.39
C SER A 25 -4.78 -40.68 19.45
N HIS A 26 -4.90 -39.40 19.08
CA HIS A 26 -5.66 -38.43 19.87
C HIS A 26 -7.06 -38.30 19.25
N THR A 27 -8.05 -38.81 19.98
CA THR A 27 -9.47 -38.67 19.71
C THR A 27 -9.94 -37.36 20.34
N TYR A 28 -10.30 -36.37 19.52
CA TYR A 28 -11.02 -35.18 19.99
C TYR A 28 -12.50 -35.36 19.66
N SER A 29 -13.31 -35.54 20.71
CA SER A 29 -14.77 -35.59 20.62
C SER A 29 -15.33 -34.17 20.68
N GLY A 30 -15.97 -33.73 19.59
CA GLY A 30 -16.69 -32.47 19.52
C GLY A 30 -17.96 -32.51 20.37
N LYS A 31 -18.20 -31.45 21.16
CA LYS A 31 -19.51 -31.18 21.76
C LYS A 31 -20.21 -30.05 21.03
N TYR A 32 -21.43 -30.40 20.64
CA TYR A 32 -22.53 -29.65 20.07
C TYR A 32 -22.67 -28.18 20.47
N SER A 33 -22.95 -27.39 19.44
CA SER A 33 -23.63 -26.09 19.47
C SER A 33 -25.07 -26.20 19.99
N ARG A 34 -25.49 -25.22 20.79
CA ARG A 34 -26.90 -24.87 21.02
C ARG A 34 -27.12 -23.41 20.65
N THR A 35 -27.82 -23.22 19.55
CA THR A 35 -28.37 -21.93 19.10
C THR A 35 -29.63 -21.61 19.90
N GLY A 36 -29.63 -20.44 20.54
CA GLY A 36 -30.75 -19.87 21.28
C GLY A 36 -31.26 -18.62 20.57
N ARG A 37 -32.52 -18.70 20.15
CA ARG A 37 -33.33 -17.77 19.37
C ARG A 37 -33.76 -16.57 20.24
N SER A 38 -33.78 -15.33 19.72
CA SER A 38 -34.69 -14.29 20.19
C SER A 38 -34.97 -13.22 19.12
N SER A 39 -36.27 -12.96 18.96
CA SER A 39 -37.01 -11.88 18.29
C SER A 39 -36.26 -10.56 18.05
N GLY A 40 -36.44 -9.82 16.95
CA GLY A 40 -37.64 -9.60 16.15
C GLY A 40 -38.15 -8.17 16.36
N ARG A 41 -37.87 -7.25 15.43
CA ARG A 41 -38.71 -6.05 15.13
C ARG A 41 -38.18 -5.28 13.91
N ARG A 42 -39.07 -5.08 12.94
CA ARG A 42 -39.07 -4.10 11.83
C ARG A 42 -40.57 -3.87 11.49
N PRO A 43 -40.95 -2.85 10.70
CA PRO A 43 -40.73 -1.41 10.83
C PRO A 43 -42.06 -0.62 10.64
N ASN A 44 -42.10 0.69 10.91
CA ASN A 44 -43.14 1.64 10.43
C ASN A 44 -42.80 3.05 10.94
N ASN A 45 -43.12 4.19 10.33
CA ASN A 45 -43.51 4.61 8.98
C ASN A 45 -43.54 6.16 9.03
N LYS A 46 -43.15 6.83 7.94
CA LYS A 46 -43.63 8.13 7.40
C LYS A 46 -43.42 9.48 8.15
N ALA A 47 -43.03 10.46 7.31
CA ALA A 47 -42.73 11.91 7.44
C ALA A 47 -43.96 12.81 7.76
N PRO A 48 -43.98 14.17 7.62
CA PRO A 48 -42.96 15.20 7.24
C PRO A 48 -42.94 16.51 8.10
N PHE A 49 -42.09 17.47 7.67
CA PHE A 49 -41.86 18.89 8.06
C PHE A 49 -43.00 19.73 8.67
N PRO A 50 -42.65 20.84 9.36
CA PRO A 50 -42.85 22.15 8.75
C PRO A 50 -41.66 23.13 8.92
N ALA A 51 -41.76 24.25 8.19
CA ALA A 51 -40.75 25.26 7.91
C ALA A 51 -40.84 26.54 8.79
N VAL A 52 -39.85 27.42 8.58
CA VAL A 52 -39.82 28.89 8.76
C VAL A 52 -39.31 29.43 10.12
N ALA A 53 -38.14 30.09 10.11
CA ALA A 53 -38.01 31.53 10.36
C ALA A 53 -36.58 32.03 10.10
N VAL A 54 -36.49 33.06 9.27
CA VAL A 54 -35.31 33.86 8.92
C VAL A 54 -35.05 34.88 10.04
N GLY A 55 -33.78 35.05 10.44
CA GLY A 55 -33.36 36.08 11.40
C GLY A 55 -31.98 36.63 11.05
N LEU A 56 -31.98 37.71 10.29
CA LEU A 56 -30.83 38.59 10.01
C LEU A 56 -30.28 39.21 11.30
N LEU A 57 -28.97 39.17 11.51
CA LEU A 57 -28.27 40.01 12.48
C LEU A 57 -27.22 40.85 11.75
N ALA A 58 -27.64 42.07 11.41
CA ALA A 58 -26.77 43.20 11.13
C ALA A 58 -26.73 44.07 12.39
N ILE A 59 -25.54 44.38 12.90
CA ILE A 59 -25.36 45.52 13.81
C ILE A 59 -24.30 46.43 13.21
N VAL A 60 -24.79 47.62 12.87
CA VAL A 60 -24.11 48.79 12.33
C VAL A 60 -23.63 49.66 13.49
N VAL A 61 -22.45 50.26 13.25
CA VAL A 61 -21.83 51.42 13.89
C VAL A 61 -22.83 52.50 14.33
N LEU A 62 -22.73 53.00 15.56
CA LEU A 62 -23.06 54.40 15.88
C LEU A 62 -22.18 54.92 17.01
N GLY A 63 -21.37 55.93 16.67
CA GLY A 63 -20.89 56.90 17.64
C GLY A 63 -21.96 57.95 17.92
N SER A 64 -21.94 58.50 19.13
CA SER A 64 -22.54 59.80 19.43
C SER A 64 -21.92 60.33 20.72
N GLY A 65 -21.28 61.50 20.60
CA GLY A 65 -20.80 62.25 21.73
C GLY A 65 -21.93 62.74 22.63
N VAL A 66 -21.57 63.00 23.89
CA VAL A 66 -22.37 63.79 24.82
C VAL A 66 -21.51 64.95 25.29
N PHE A 67 -22.01 66.13 24.97
CA PHE A 67 -21.55 67.45 25.39
C PHE A 67 -22.21 67.77 26.74
N ALA A 68 -21.43 68.09 27.77
CA ALA A 68 -21.93 68.68 29.01
C ALA A 68 -20.97 69.77 29.50
N LEU A 69 -21.40 71.02 29.33
CA LEU A 69 -20.82 72.24 29.90
C LEU A 69 -21.04 72.27 31.42
N THR A 70 -20.02 72.66 32.20
CA THR A 70 -20.14 73.76 33.19
C THR A 70 -18.79 74.22 33.78
N ARG A 71 -18.56 75.54 33.67
CA ARG A 71 -17.88 76.50 34.57
C ARG A 71 -16.39 76.35 34.95
N SER A 72 -15.58 77.18 34.26
CA SER A 72 -14.75 78.29 34.78
C SER A 72 -14.00 78.11 36.11
N LYS A 73 -12.66 78.01 36.02
CA LYS A 73 -11.73 78.92 36.71
C LYS A 73 -10.30 78.84 36.12
N SER A 74 -9.71 80.01 35.95
CA SER A 74 -8.38 80.29 35.41
C SER A 74 -7.23 79.67 36.19
N LYS A 75 -6.23 79.11 35.49
CA LYS A 75 -4.81 79.25 35.85
C LYS A 75 -3.89 78.95 34.67
N THR A 76 -2.82 79.70 34.65
CA THR A 76 -1.79 79.93 33.63
C THR A 76 -0.90 78.70 33.37
N GLU A 77 -0.44 78.59 32.11
CA GLU A 77 0.76 77.95 31.55
C GLU A 77 1.36 76.70 32.20
N GLU A 78 1.49 75.63 31.39
CA GLU A 78 2.76 74.97 31.12
C GLU A 78 2.63 74.12 29.84
N THR A 79 3.34 74.50 28.78
CA THR A 79 3.56 73.66 27.60
C THR A 79 4.53 72.55 27.97
N GLU A 80 4.03 71.39 28.36
CA GLU A 80 4.82 70.16 28.36
C GLU A 80 4.76 69.54 26.96
N THR A 81 5.86 69.65 26.23
CA THR A 81 6.17 68.78 25.11
C THR A 81 6.21 67.34 25.61
N VAL A 82 5.16 66.56 25.31
CA VAL A 82 5.19 65.11 25.46
C VAL A 82 6.21 64.58 24.46
N ILE A 83 7.38 64.22 24.97
CA ILE A 83 8.31 63.37 24.24
C ILE A 83 7.62 62.01 24.15
N GLU A 84 7.19 61.64 22.95
CA GLU A 84 6.72 60.30 22.62
C GLU A 84 7.91 59.35 22.76
N THR A 85 8.12 58.80 23.96
CA THR A 85 9.07 57.70 24.16
C THR A 85 8.52 56.48 23.42
N GLN A 86 8.98 56.27 22.19
CA GLN A 86 8.82 55.00 21.49
C GLN A 86 9.29 53.90 22.44
N ALA A 87 8.38 53.00 22.83
CA ALA A 87 8.70 51.85 23.65
C ALA A 87 9.68 50.97 22.87
N ILE A 88 10.97 51.06 23.20
CA ILE A 88 12.02 50.24 22.61
C ILE A 88 11.75 48.80 23.03
N ASN A 89 11.34 47.94 22.10
CA ASN A 89 11.22 46.51 22.36
C ASN A 89 12.63 45.93 22.56
N PRO A 90 12.99 45.46 23.77
CA PRO A 90 14.35 44.98 24.06
C PRO A 90 14.71 43.71 23.28
N ASN A 91 13.73 43.01 22.74
CA ASN A 91 13.93 41.79 21.96
C ASN A 91 13.99 42.04 20.44
N ALA A 92 13.81 43.28 20.00
CA ALA A 92 13.91 43.65 18.59
C ALA A 92 15.31 44.15 18.22
N ILE A 93 15.72 43.91 16.97
CA ILE A 93 16.97 44.43 16.43
C ILE A 93 16.90 45.96 16.37
N GLN A 94 17.88 46.65 16.97
CA GLN A 94 17.92 48.13 17.04
C GLN A 94 18.81 48.78 15.96
N LYS A 95 19.58 47.97 15.22
CA LYS A 95 20.48 48.43 14.16
C LYS A 95 19.87 48.15 12.78
N ASP A 96 20.20 48.99 11.80
CA ASP A 96 19.91 48.69 10.40
C ASP A 96 20.76 47.49 9.99
N LEU A 97 20.11 46.33 9.89
CA LEU A 97 20.69 45.06 9.44
C LEU A 97 19.87 44.54 8.27
N TYR A 98 20.53 44.10 7.21
CA TYR A 98 19.88 43.68 5.98
C TYR A 98 20.04 42.18 5.75
N LEU A 99 18.92 41.50 5.50
CA LEU A 99 18.86 40.08 5.19
C LEU A 99 18.55 39.85 3.70
N ASP A 100 19.42 39.13 3.02
CA ASP A 100 19.15 38.56 1.69
C ASP A 100 18.46 37.19 1.84
N TYR A 101 17.18 37.13 1.47
CA TYR A 101 16.36 35.91 1.44
C TYR A 101 16.01 35.46 0.02
N SER A 102 16.76 35.94 -0.99
CA SER A 102 16.54 35.61 -2.41
C SER A 102 16.67 34.12 -2.72
N ALA A 103 17.27 33.32 -1.83
CA ALA A 103 17.28 31.87 -1.92
C ALA A 103 15.86 31.25 -1.87
N PHE A 104 14.93 31.86 -1.13
CA PHE A 104 13.56 31.35 -0.95
C PHE A 104 12.51 32.05 -1.82
N LYS A 105 12.79 33.26 -2.29
CA LYS A 105 11.88 33.99 -3.17
C LYS A 105 12.66 34.58 -4.35
N LYS A 106 12.20 34.27 -5.56
CA LYS A 106 12.76 34.88 -6.77
C LYS A 106 12.53 36.41 -6.72
N ASP A 107 13.57 37.17 -7.04
CA ASP A 107 13.54 38.64 -7.07
C ASP A 107 13.22 39.29 -5.71
N ALA A 108 13.65 38.67 -4.61
CA ALA A 108 13.53 39.24 -3.27
C ALA A 108 14.36 40.53 -3.11
N GLU A 109 13.74 41.56 -2.53
CA GLU A 109 14.46 42.74 -2.03
C GLU A 109 15.07 42.45 -0.66
N LEU A 110 16.14 43.16 -0.28
CA LEU A 110 16.75 43.03 1.05
C LEU A 110 15.74 43.39 2.15
N LEU A 111 15.63 42.53 3.16
CA LEU A 111 14.79 42.78 4.33
C LEU A 111 15.57 43.59 5.37
N ASN A 112 15.10 44.78 5.73
CA ASN A 112 15.62 45.51 6.88
C ASN A 112 15.04 44.92 8.16
N LEU A 113 15.89 44.41 9.03
CA LEU A 113 15.52 43.75 10.29
C LEU A 113 15.29 44.73 11.44
N LYS A 114 15.57 46.02 11.27
CA LYS A 114 15.42 47.02 12.32
C LYS A 114 13.99 47.10 12.83
N GLY A 115 13.83 47.00 14.14
CA GLY A 115 12.55 47.00 14.83
C GLY A 115 11.83 45.65 14.81
N MET A 116 12.35 44.64 14.11
CA MET A 116 11.74 43.31 14.07
C MET A 116 12.23 42.42 15.21
N THR A 117 11.31 41.64 15.77
CA THR A 117 11.57 40.52 16.67
C THR A 117 11.87 39.24 15.91
N GLU A 118 12.43 38.24 16.61
CA GLU A 118 12.73 36.91 16.05
C GLU A 118 11.50 36.26 15.39
N GLU A 119 10.37 36.29 16.09
CA GLU A 119 9.08 35.75 15.62
C GLU A 119 8.57 36.48 14.36
N GLU A 120 8.71 37.80 14.30
CA GLU A 120 8.27 38.59 13.13
C GLU A 120 9.13 38.32 11.89
N VAL A 121 10.44 38.12 12.07
CA VAL A 121 11.33 37.73 10.97
C VAL A 121 10.98 36.33 10.46
N GLU A 122 10.74 35.38 11.35
CA GLU A 122 10.30 34.03 10.97
C GLU A 122 8.96 34.02 10.23
N ASP A 123 7.95 34.73 10.75
CA ASP A 123 6.63 34.82 10.13
C ASP A 123 6.69 35.49 8.75
N PHE A 124 7.53 36.53 8.59
CA PHE A 124 7.78 37.15 7.30
C PHE A 124 8.39 36.15 6.30
N LEU A 125 9.43 35.42 6.72
CA LEU A 125 10.09 34.43 5.85
C LEU A 125 9.14 33.29 5.48
N ARG A 126 8.31 32.80 6.42
CA ARG A 126 7.28 31.78 6.15
C ARG A 126 6.23 32.24 5.16
N LYS A 127 5.84 33.51 5.19
CA LYS A 127 4.90 34.11 4.23
C LYS A 127 5.55 34.42 2.87
N SER A 128 6.87 34.41 2.78
CA SER A 128 7.60 34.78 1.56
C SER A 128 7.65 33.65 0.51
N TYR A 129 7.36 32.41 0.89
CA TYR A 129 7.28 31.25 0.00
C TYR A 129 5.98 30.46 0.20
N GLN A 130 5.68 29.60 -0.77
CA GLN A 130 4.59 28.64 -0.67
C GLN A 130 5.14 27.24 -0.93
N TRP A 131 5.01 26.35 0.05
CA TRP A 131 5.43 24.96 -0.07
C TRP A 131 4.25 24.05 -0.42
N ASN A 132 4.29 23.47 -1.62
CA ASN A 132 3.31 22.53 -2.16
C ASN A 132 3.94 21.69 -3.29
N ILE A 133 5.06 21.02 -3.03
CA ILE A 133 5.66 20.09 -4.00
C ILE A 133 4.92 18.75 -3.92
N VAL A 134 4.40 18.27 -5.06
CA VAL A 134 3.64 17.02 -5.15
C VAL A 134 4.30 16.04 -6.11
N ILE A 135 4.53 14.81 -5.67
CA ILE A 135 5.00 13.70 -6.51
C ILE A 135 3.78 12.88 -6.94
N LYS A 136 3.63 12.63 -8.24
CA LYS A 136 2.55 11.82 -8.84
C LYS A 136 3.09 10.52 -9.40
N ASN A 137 2.37 9.43 -9.16
CA ASN A 137 2.72 8.12 -9.68
C ASN A 137 2.41 8.03 -11.18
N ALA A 138 3.45 7.83 -11.99
CA ALA A 138 3.38 7.76 -13.44
C ALA A 138 3.11 6.34 -13.99
N ASN A 139 2.79 5.37 -13.13
CA ASN A 139 2.51 3.99 -13.54
C ASN A 139 1.23 3.93 -14.40
N PRO A 140 1.31 3.54 -15.69
CA PRO A 140 0.13 3.46 -16.57
C PRO A 140 -0.87 2.38 -16.14
N ASN A 141 -0.43 1.40 -15.36
CA ASN A 141 -1.23 0.28 -14.89
C ASN A 141 -1.69 0.45 -13.43
N ILE A 142 -1.64 1.67 -12.87
CA ILE A 142 -2.01 1.96 -11.48
C ILE A 142 -3.42 1.47 -11.11
N GLN A 143 -4.36 1.44 -12.05
CA GLN A 143 -5.72 0.91 -11.83
C GLN A 143 -5.77 -0.57 -11.42
N TYR A 144 -4.70 -1.33 -11.68
CA TYR A 144 -4.55 -2.73 -11.29
C TYR A 144 -3.63 -2.92 -10.08
N PHE A 145 -3.12 -1.83 -9.51
CA PHE A 145 -2.31 -1.88 -8.31
C PHE A 145 -3.15 -2.41 -7.15
N SER A 146 -2.67 -3.48 -6.52
CA SER A 146 -3.14 -3.95 -5.23
C SER A 146 -1.97 -3.89 -4.29
N MET A 147 -2.21 -3.40 -3.07
CA MET A 147 -1.17 -3.31 -2.05
C MET A 147 -0.54 -4.69 -1.84
N PRO A 148 0.80 -4.82 -1.90
CA PRO A 148 1.45 -6.06 -1.53
C PRO A 148 1.14 -6.37 -0.06
N GLU A 149 0.93 -7.64 0.27
CA GLU A 149 0.81 -8.06 1.67
C GLU A 149 2.12 -7.72 2.38
N PHE A 150 2.07 -6.79 3.33
CA PHE A 150 3.19 -6.56 4.23
C PHE A 150 3.37 -7.82 5.09
N PRO A 151 4.61 -8.29 5.30
CA PRO A 151 4.84 -9.40 6.21
C PRO A 151 4.28 -9.04 7.59
N GLU A 152 3.36 -9.85 8.09
CA GLU A 152 2.86 -9.70 9.45
C GLU A 152 4.04 -9.78 10.42
N HIS A 153 4.24 -8.72 11.21
CA HIS A 153 5.16 -8.77 12.35
C HIS A 153 4.64 -9.82 13.34
N LYS A 154 5.26 -10.99 13.35
CA LYS A 154 5.11 -11.93 14.47
C LYS A 154 6.02 -11.45 15.59
N GLU A 155 5.47 -10.68 16.53
CA GLU A 155 6.09 -10.53 17.83
C GLU A 155 6.13 -11.90 18.51
N ASN A 156 7.31 -12.51 18.58
CA ASN A 156 7.54 -13.60 19.51
C ASN A 156 7.62 -12.98 20.92
N SER A 157 6.48 -12.89 21.60
CA SER A 157 6.47 -12.64 23.05
C SER A 157 6.85 -13.94 23.77
N SER A 158 8.15 -14.21 23.91
CA SER A 158 8.63 -15.14 24.93
C SER A 158 8.94 -14.35 26.20
N SER A 159 7.96 -14.28 27.10
CA SER A 159 8.23 -14.06 28.52
C SER A 159 8.48 -15.43 29.14
N ASP A 160 9.74 -15.79 29.34
CA ASP A 160 10.11 -16.73 30.41
C ASP A 160 11.52 -16.40 30.90
N ASP A 161 11.64 -16.27 32.21
CA ASP A 161 12.84 -15.83 32.91
C ASP A 161 13.94 -16.88 32.78
N GLY A 162 15.08 -16.50 32.21
CA GLY A 162 16.27 -17.35 32.14
C GLY A 162 17.50 -16.54 31.79
N VAL A 163 18.38 -16.36 32.78
CA VAL A 163 19.71 -15.77 32.61
C VAL A 163 20.57 -16.73 31.78
N ASP A 164 21.03 -16.31 30.60
CA ASP A 164 22.25 -16.84 30.00
C ASP A 164 23.14 -15.74 29.39
N ASP A 165 24.39 -15.79 29.85
CA ASP A 165 25.55 -15.11 29.31
C ASP A 165 25.93 -15.83 28.01
N GLN A 166 25.63 -15.23 26.85
CA GLN A 166 26.41 -15.33 25.60
C GLN A 166 25.84 -14.34 24.56
N GLY A 167 26.65 -13.35 24.18
CA GLY A 167 26.47 -12.57 22.94
C GLY A 167 25.31 -11.59 22.98
N THR A 168 25.60 -10.35 23.40
CA THR A 168 24.72 -9.19 23.12
C THR A 168 24.50 -9.07 21.62
N GLU A 169 23.40 -9.61 21.11
CA GLU A 169 22.82 -9.12 19.87
C GLU A 169 22.40 -7.68 20.15
N GLU A 170 23.20 -6.76 19.64
CA GLU A 170 22.84 -5.36 19.56
C GLU A 170 21.63 -5.29 18.62
N ILE A 171 20.42 -5.33 19.20
CA ILE A 171 19.20 -4.96 18.50
C ILE A 171 19.35 -3.47 18.22
N VAL A 172 19.99 -3.15 17.09
CA VAL A 172 19.93 -1.84 16.50
C VAL A 172 18.45 -1.61 16.22
N LYS A 173 17.79 -0.87 17.13
CA LYS A 173 16.53 -0.21 16.81
C LYS A 173 16.87 0.73 15.66
N VAL A 174 16.70 0.25 14.43
CA VAL A 174 16.56 1.13 13.29
C VAL A 174 15.32 1.94 13.63
N ALA A 175 15.54 3.19 14.04
CA ALA A 175 14.45 4.12 14.27
C ALA A 175 13.60 4.09 13.01
N ASN A 176 12.34 3.71 13.16
CA ASN A 176 11.42 3.79 12.06
C ASN A 176 11.16 5.28 11.81
N THR A 177 11.98 5.89 10.95
CA THR A 177 11.81 7.27 10.47
C THR A 177 10.49 7.44 9.69
N LEU A 178 9.77 6.34 9.42
CA LEU A 178 8.45 6.29 8.77
C LEU A 178 7.28 6.73 9.66
N SER A 179 7.50 7.27 10.87
CA SER A 179 6.39 7.62 11.78
C SER A 179 5.71 8.97 11.47
N ASP A 180 6.37 9.90 10.78
CA ASP A 180 5.83 11.24 10.56
C ASP A 180 5.21 11.46 9.17
N VAL A 181 5.36 10.51 8.24
CA VAL A 181 4.80 10.59 6.89
C VAL A 181 4.01 9.34 6.57
N SER A 182 2.71 9.36 6.90
CA SER A 182 1.77 8.33 6.48
C SER A 182 1.49 8.47 4.98
N ILE A 183 2.35 7.90 4.13
CA ILE A 183 2.07 7.72 2.71
C ILE A 183 0.93 6.71 2.62
N ARG A 184 -0.25 7.22 2.27
CA ARG A 184 -1.43 6.37 2.06
C ARG A 184 -1.25 5.58 0.76
N PRO A 185 -1.18 4.24 0.78
CA PRO A 185 -0.86 3.43 -0.39
C PRO A 185 -1.84 3.57 -1.55
N GLU A 186 -3.09 3.94 -1.27
CA GLU A 186 -4.14 4.19 -2.25
C GLU A 186 -4.01 5.55 -2.97
N LYS A 187 -3.17 6.46 -2.45
CA LYS A 187 -2.95 7.75 -3.09
C LYS A 187 -1.93 7.61 -4.20
N THR A 188 -2.32 8.07 -5.38
CA THR A 188 -1.45 8.22 -6.56
C THR A 188 -0.57 9.46 -6.48
N GLU A 189 -0.65 10.21 -5.39
CA GLU A 189 0.02 11.49 -5.21
C GLU A 189 0.52 11.63 -3.76
N PHE A 190 1.69 12.26 -3.61
CA PHE A 190 2.33 12.52 -2.33
C PHE A 190 2.80 13.97 -2.26
N ALA A 191 2.27 14.73 -1.29
CA ALA A 191 2.75 16.08 -1.01
C ALA A 191 3.95 16.00 -0.06
N ILE A 192 5.09 16.52 -0.49
CA ILE A 192 6.31 16.56 0.33
C ILE A 192 6.07 17.52 1.50
N PRO A 193 6.33 17.13 2.76
CA PRO A 193 6.26 18.04 3.91
C PRO A 193 7.18 19.25 3.74
N ASP A 194 6.83 20.38 4.35
CA ASP A 194 7.69 21.57 4.33
C ASP A 194 9.03 21.28 5.01
N MET A 195 10.11 21.34 4.22
CA MET A 195 11.47 21.09 4.69
C MET A 195 12.22 22.38 5.06
N MET A 196 11.66 23.55 4.75
CA MET A 196 12.32 24.85 4.94
C MET A 196 12.03 25.45 6.31
N SER A 197 10.87 25.16 6.89
CA SER A 197 10.43 25.62 8.22
C SER A 197 11.54 25.57 9.29
N ASP A 198 12.16 24.41 9.49
CA ASP A 198 13.15 24.20 10.57
C ASP A 198 14.46 24.94 10.27
N SER A 199 14.84 25.01 9.00
CA SER A 199 16.03 25.74 8.58
C SER A 199 15.88 27.24 8.79
N ILE A 200 14.69 27.77 8.53
CA ILE A 200 14.39 29.19 8.76
C ILE A 200 14.48 29.50 10.24
N HIS A 201 13.84 28.68 11.09
CA HIS A 201 13.89 28.84 12.54
C HIS A 201 15.34 28.87 13.07
N ASN A 202 16.14 27.87 12.70
CA ASN A 202 17.54 27.80 13.12
C ASN A 202 18.38 28.98 12.63
N PHE A 203 18.18 29.43 11.39
CA PHE A 203 18.94 30.54 10.81
C PHE A 203 18.57 31.88 11.45
N VAL A 204 17.29 32.16 11.66
CA VAL A 204 16.84 33.39 12.33
C VAL A 204 17.35 33.41 13.78
N GLY A 205 17.27 32.29 14.50
CA GLY A 205 17.85 32.19 15.84
C GLY A 205 19.35 32.50 15.90
N GLN A 206 20.12 32.09 14.88
CA GLN A 206 21.55 32.44 14.77
C GLN A 206 21.78 33.94 14.55
N ILE A 207 20.95 34.60 13.72
CA ILE A 207 21.02 36.06 13.53
C ILE A 207 20.84 36.77 14.88
N PHE A 208 19.80 36.44 15.63
CA PHE A 208 19.50 37.09 16.91
C PHE A 208 20.53 36.76 18.00
N THR A 209 21.10 35.56 17.98
CA THR A 209 22.20 35.19 18.89
C THR A 209 23.45 36.01 18.61
N ASN A 210 23.89 36.05 17.35
CA ASN A 210 25.05 36.83 16.91
C ASN A 210 24.86 38.33 17.19
N TYR A 211 23.65 38.85 17.00
CA TYR A 211 23.33 40.23 17.31
C TYR A 211 23.51 40.55 18.81
N LYS A 212 22.98 39.70 19.70
CA LYS A 212 23.11 39.85 21.15
C LYS A 212 24.57 39.79 21.61
N GLU A 213 25.36 38.87 21.06
CA GLU A 213 26.80 38.74 21.37
C GLU A 213 27.60 39.98 20.92
N ASN A 214 27.29 40.51 19.74
CA ASN A 214 27.93 41.74 19.22
C ASN A 214 27.56 42.98 20.05
N MET A 215 26.32 43.08 20.54
CA MET A 215 25.93 44.16 21.46
C MET A 215 26.64 44.05 22.82
N ALA A 216 26.79 42.84 23.36
CA ALA A 216 27.50 42.62 24.62
C ALA A 216 29.00 42.98 24.52
N THR A 217 29.64 42.65 23.40
CA THR A 217 31.05 42.97 23.15
C THR A 217 31.28 44.47 22.94
N GLU A 218 30.40 45.17 22.22
CA GLU A 218 30.46 46.65 22.08
C GLU A 218 30.24 47.38 23.42
N SER A 219 29.28 46.92 24.23
CA SER A 219 29.06 47.46 25.58
C SER A 219 30.28 47.28 26.48
N SER A 220 31.00 46.15 26.36
CA SER A 220 32.20 45.88 27.15
C SER A 220 33.43 46.69 26.69
N THR A 221 33.48 47.12 25.43
CA THR A 221 34.56 47.95 24.90
C THR A 221 34.34 49.44 25.16
N GLU A 222 33.09 49.91 25.20
CA GLU A 222 32.79 51.30 25.57
C GLU A 222 33.04 51.61 27.05
N GLU A 223 32.82 50.66 27.96
CA GLU A 223 33.14 50.83 29.39
C GLU A 223 34.64 50.99 29.68
N SER A 224 35.51 50.64 28.73
CA SER A 224 36.97 50.77 28.86
C SER A 224 37.56 52.07 28.29
N SER A 225 36.76 52.98 27.73
CA SER A 225 37.26 54.17 27.02
C SER A 225 37.09 55.48 27.80
N THR A 226 38.21 56.19 28.04
CA THR A 226 38.23 57.46 28.79
C THR A 226 37.68 58.64 27.97
N GLU A 227 37.09 59.59 28.69
CA GLU A 227 36.33 60.78 28.25
C GLU A 227 36.97 61.67 27.16
N LYS A 228 38.25 61.47 26.83
CA LYS A 228 38.97 62.21 25.77
C LYS A 228 38.72 61.69 24.35
N GLU A 229 38.32 60.43 24.16
CA GLU A 229 38.02 59.89 22.82
C GLU A 229 36.61 60.26 22.32
N LYS A 230 35.65 60.46 23.23
CA LYS A 230 34.28 60.88 22.89
C LYS A 230 34.20 62.25 22.21
N LYS A 231 35.17 63.16 22.44
CA LYS A 231 35.23 64.48 21.77
C LYS A 231 35.86 64.46 20.37
N LYS A 232 36.57 63.40 19.98
CA LYS A 232 37.20 63.32 18.65
C LYS A 232 36.29 62.70 17.58
N LYS A 233 35.32 61.86 17.98
CA LYS A 233 34.29 61.31 17.07
C LYS A 233 33.24 62.34 16.65
N LYS A 234 32.83 63.24 17.56
CA LYS A 234 31.77 64.24 17.29
C LYS A 234 32.12 65.32 16.26
N LYS A 235 33.39 65.43 15.84
CA LYS A 235 33.85 66.46 14.89
C LYS A 235 34.00 65.94 13.45
N LYS A 236 33.63 64.68 13.18
CA LYS A 236 33.74 64.07 11.85
C LYS A 236 32.39 63.83 11.14
N GLU A 237 31.27 64.17 11.79
CA GLU A 237 29.90 63.99 11.25
C GLU A 237 29.31 65.25 10.59
N GLU A 238 29.92 66.43 10.75
CA GLU A 238 29.45 67.68 10.10
C GLU A 238 30.26 68.04 8.85
N THR A 239 30.37 67.12 7.91
CA THR A 239 30.70 67.32 6.48
C THR A 239 30.65 65.92 5.89
N THR A 240 29.63 65.54 5.11
CA THR A 240 29.44 65.95 3.73
C THR A 240 28.01 65.56 3.33
N SER A 241 27.21 66.51 2.84
CA SER A 241 26.03 66.19 2.05
C SER A 241 26.51 65.87 0.64
N GLU A 242 26.29 64.66 0.15
CA GLU A 242 26.26 64.39 -1.29
C GLU A 242 25.51 63.07 -1.54
N THR A 243 24.53 63.17 -2.44
CA THR A 243 23.64 62.10 -2.87
C THR A 243 24.42 61.10 -3.70
N GLU A 244 24.91 60.04 -3.08
CA GLU A 244 25.33 58.81 -3.76
C GLU A 244 24.35 57.71 -3.38
N SER A 245 23.73 57.08 -4.38
CA SER A 245 22.95 55.85 -4.21
C SER A 245 23.89 54.75 -3.72
N GLN A 246 24.08 54.66 -2.41
CA GLN A 246 24.86 53.59 -1.78
C GLN A 246 24.14 52.26 -2.03
N VAL A 247 24.85 51.34 -2.70
CA VAL A 247 24.39 49.95 -2.84
C VAL A 247 24.39 49.35 -1.43
N ILE A 248 23.19 49.13 -0.88
CA ILE A 248 23.02 48.49 0.43
C ILE A 248 23.50 47.05 0.29
N GLN A 249 24.50 46.66 1.10
CA GLN A 249 25.05 45.30 1.14
C GLN A 249 24.33 44.52 2.26
N ALA A 250 24.05 43.23 2.01
CA ALA A 250 23.44 42.35 3.01
C ALA A 250 24.42 42.00 4.13
N ASP A 251 23.96 42.07 5.38
CA ASP A 251 24.71 41.61 6.57
C ASP A 251 24.58 40.10 6.76
N TYR A 252 23.42 39.54 6.39
CA TYR A 252 23.13 38.11 6.45
C TYR A 252 22.62 37.62 5.10
N VAL A 253 23.10 36.46 4.67
CA VAL A 253 22.66 35.80 3.43
C VAL A 253 22.11 34.43 3.77
N LEU A 254 20.84 34.23 3.49
CA LEU A 254 20.14 32.98 3.75
C LEU A 254 20.37 32.02 2.59
N GLN A 255 20.87 30.83 2.90
CA GLN A 255 21.18 29.79 1.92
C GLN A 255 20.18 28.65 2.01
N LEU A 256 19.88 28.03 0.87
CA LEU A 256 19.08 26.81 0.83
C LEU A 256 19.90 25.65 1.42
N PRO A 257 19.36 24.89 2.39
CA PRO A 257 19.94 23.63 2.81
C PRO A 257 20.00 22.64 1.66
N ASP A 258 20.90 21.67 1.77
CA ASP A 258 20.85 20.50 0.90
C ASP A 258 19.72 19.57 1.35
N PHE A 259 18.68 19.45 0.51
CA PHE A 259 17.53 18.59 0.75
C PHE A 259 17.68 17.20 0.09
N SER A 260 18.80 16.91 -0.57
CA SER A 260 18.99 15.70 -1.39
C SER A 260 18.72 14.42 -0.60
N ASP A 261 19.23 14.31 0.63
CA ASP A 261 19.03 13.12 1.46
C ASP A 261 17.57 12.92 1.86
N LYS A 262 16.88 13.99 2.28
CA LYS A 262 15.45 13.94 2.64
C LYS A 262 14.57 13.61 1.43
N VAL A 263 14.85 14.23 0.28
CA VAL A 263 14.14 13.96 -0.97
C VAL A 263 14.35 12.51 -1.40
N ASN A 264 15.58 12.02 -1.36
CA ASN A 264 15.88 10.62 -1.66
C ASN A 264 15.15 9.67 -0.72
N ASP A 265 15.09 9.96 0.58
CA ASP A 265 14.35 9.15 1.55
C ASP A 265 12.85 9.08 1.19
N TYR A 266 12.20 10.22 0.93
CA TYR A 266 10.80 10.24 0.51
C TYR A 266 10.56 9.44 -0.77
N VAL A 267 11.41 9.62 -1.79
CA VAL A 267 11.27 8.91 -3.06
C VAL A 267 11.54 7.41 -2.89
N ASN A 268 12.47 7.00 -2.03
CA ASN A 268 12.69 5.59 -1.68
C ASN A 268 11.44 4.97 -1.07
N GLN A 269 10.80 5.66 -0.12
CA GLN A 269 9.56 5.20 0.49
C GLN A 269 8.44 5.07 -0.54
N LEU A 270 8.29 6.06 -1.42
CA LEU A 270 7.35 5.99 -2.53
C LEU A 270 7.66 4.84 -3.48
N ALA A 271 8.93 4.58 -3.79
CA ALA A 271 9.33 3.46 -4.64
C ALA A 271 8.98 2.11 -4.03
N ILE A 272 8.98 1.99 -2.69
CA ILE A 272 8.51 0.77 -1.98
C ILE A 272 6.99 0.68 -2.05
N VAL A 273 6.28 1.75 -1.69
CA VAL A 273 4.80 1.76 -1.61
C VAL A 273 4.16 1.59 -2.99
N TRP A 274 4.71 2.23 -4.02
CA TRP A 274 4.21 2.19 -5.40
C TRP A 274 4.81 1.09 -6.25
N LYS A 275 5.63 0.20 -5.66
CA LYS A 275 6.16 -0.97 -6.37
C LYS A 275 5.02 -1.89 -6.75
N MET A 276 4.80 -2.06 -8.05
CA MET A 276 3.85 -3.02 -8.57
C MET A 276 4.60 -4.23 -9.09
N ALA A 277 4.46 -5.38 -8.43
CA ALA A 277 5.01 -6.63 -8.94
C ALA A 277 4.26 -7.04 -10.23
N PRO A 278 4.95 -7.64 -11.21
CA PRO A 278 4.28 -8.16 -12.40
C PRO A 278 3.32 -9.29 -12.02
N GLN A 279 2.11 -9.25 -12.58
CA GLN A 279 1.17 -10.37 -12.53
C GLN A 279 1.49 -11.27 -13.71
N ASN A 280 2.20 -12.38 -13.44
CA ASN A 280 2.46 -13.38 -14.46
C ASN A 280 1.16 -14.09 -14.87
N GLY A 281 1.09 -14.49 -16.13
CA GLY A 281 -0.13 -15.06 -16.70
C GLY A 281 -0.43 -16.46 -16.20
N ASP A 282 -1.71 -16.82 -16.20
CA ASP A 282 -2.20 -18.12 -15.75
C ASP A 282 -2.93 -18.88 -16.87
N ILE A 283 -3.39 -20.11 -16.64
CA ILE A 283 -4.25 -20.82 -17.58
C ILE A 283 -5.53 -20.01 -17.77
N THR A 284 -5.82 -19.64 -19.02
CA THR A 284 -7.00 -18.87 -19.39
C THR A 284 -8.03 -19.72 -20.11
N SER A 285 -7.58 -20.66 -20.94
CA SER A 285 -8.46 -21.43 -21.81
C SER A 285 -7.85 -22.82 -22.11
N TYR A 286 -8.66 -23.69 -22.70
CA TYR A 286 -8.22 -24.96 -23.26
C TYR A 286 -8.58 -25.05 -24.74
N ASN A 287 -7.57 -25.27 -25.57
CA ASN A 287 -7.74 -25.43 -27.00
C ASN A 287 -8.03 -26.90 -27.33
N LYS A 288 -9.29 -27.21 -27.63
CA LYS A 288 -9.72 -28.59 -27.94
C LYS A 288 -9.10 -29.15 -29.23
N SER A 289 -8.66 -28.30 -30.15
CA SER A 289 -8.07 -28.72 -31.42
C SER A 289 -6.62 -29.15 -31.28
N THR A 290 -5.84 -28.45 -30.45
CA THR A 290 -4.44 -28.79 -30.17
C THR A 290 -4.30 -29.72 -28.97
N GLY A 291 -5.28 -29.74 -28.07
CA GLY A 291 -5.23 -30.47 -26.81
C GLY A 291 -4.41 -29.75 -25.72
N GLU A 292 -4.05 -28.49 -25.93
CA GLU A 292 -3.19 -27.71 -25.03
C GLU A 292 -3.96 -26.63 -24.25
N PHE A 293 -3.45 -26.28 -23.06
CA PHE A 293 -3.91 -25.12 -22.30
C PHE A 293 -3.26 -23.83 -22.81
N GLU A 294 -4.05 -22.77 -22.90
CA GLU A 294 -3.61 -21.44 -23.31
C GLU A 294 -3.36 -20.55 -22.08
N PHE A 295 -2.25 -19.82 -22.10
CA PHE A 295 -1.79 -18.98 -20.99
C PHE A 295 -1.92 -17.51 -21.34
N GLY A 296 -2.40 -16.69 -20.40
CA GLY A 296 -2.63 -15.27 -20.62
C GLY A 296 -2.92 -14.51 -19.33
N GLY A 297 -3.42 -13.28 -19.44
CA GLY A 297 -3.73 -12.46 -18.27
C GLY A 297 -2.50 -11.84 -17.60
N THR A 298 -1.38 -11.71 -18.33
CA THR A 298 -0.20 -11.00 -17.85
C THR A 298 -0.50 -9.52 -17.65
N LYS A 299 -0.05 -8.95 -16.53
CA LYS A 299 0.00 -7.50 -16.33
C LYS A 299 1.39 -7.10 -15.89
N ASP A 300 2.02 -6.23 -16.66
CA ASP A 300 3.35 -5.73 -16.34
C ASP A 300 3.33 -4.99 -15.01
N GLY A 301 4.38 -5.21 -14.22
CA GLY A 301 4.68 -4.46 -13.02
C GLY A 301 5.22 -3.08 -13.33
N TYR A 302 5.52 -2.31 -12.29
CA TYR A 302 6.14 -0.99 -12.40
C TYR A 302 7.06 -0.77 -11.21
N ALA A 303 8.24 -0.21 -11.47
CA ALA A 303 9.19 0.18 -10.45
C ALA A 303 9.62 1.63 -10.68
N VAL A 304 9.48 2.44 -9.62
CA VAL A 304 9.95 3.83 -9.61
C VAL A 304 11.48 3.84 -9.57
N ASN A 305 12.10 4.64 -10.44
CA ASN A 305 13.51 5.01 -10.35
C ASN A 305 13.64 6.13 -9.32
N VAL A 306 14.29 5.82 -8.21
CA VAL A 306 14.48 6.75 -7.10
C VAL A 306 15.36 7.92 -7.51
N SER A 307 16.51 7.65 -8.11
CA SER A 307 17.50 8.67 -8.48
C SER A 307 16.91 9.70 -9.44
N ASP A 308 16.28 9.23 -10.52
CA ASP A 308 15.74 10.11 -11.56
C ASP A 308 14.53 10.92 -11.05
N THR A 309 13.71 10.32 -10.19
CA THR A 309 12.55 11.01 -9.60
C THR A 309 13.01 12.05 -8.57
N ALA A 310 13.98 11.72 -7.73
CA ALA A 310 14.57 12.65 -6.77
C ALA A 310 15.23 13.84 -7.48
N GLU A 311 15.94 13.59 -8.59
CA GLU A 311 16.57 14.66 -9.37
C GLU A 311 15.53 15.67 -9.90
N LYS A 312 14.38 15.20 -10.43
CA LYS A 312 13.31 16.10 -10.86
C LYS A 312 12.74 16.96 -9.72
N VAL A 313 12.65 16.43 -8.51
CA VAL A 313 12.23 17.19 -7.32
C VAL A 313 13.30 18.23 -6.97
N MET A 314 14.58 17.84 -7.01
CA MET A 314 15.70 18.75 -6.76
C MET A 314 15.80 19.85 -7.83
N GLU A 315 15.44 19.58 -9.09
CA GLU A 315 15.33 20.59 -10.14
C GLU A 315 14.30 21.68 -9.81
N LEU A 316 13.13 21.30 -9.28
CA LEU A 316 12.12 22.26 -8.82
C LEU A 316 12.65 23.14 -7.67
N ILE A 317 13.31 22.52 -6.70
CA ILE A 317 13.91 23.22 -5.55
C ILE A 317 15.01 24.19 -6.03
N ARG A 318 15.91 23.75 -6.91
CA ARG A 318 16.97 24.60 -7.50
C ARG A 318 16.40 25.74 -8.34
N ALA A 319 15.26 25.51 -9.00
CA ALA A 319 14.52 26.54 -9.72
C ALA A 319 13.71 27.49 -8.81
N LYS A 320 13.75 27.29 -7.48
CA LYS A 320 12.97 28.05 -6.49
C LYS A 320 11.46 27.93 -6.71
N ASN A 321 11.02 26.82 -7.31
CA ASN A 321 9.61 26.51 -7.51
C ASN A 321 9.16 25.49 -6.46
N PHE A 322 8.71 25.99 -5.32
CA PHE A 322 8.28 25.16 -4.19
C PHE A 322 6.81 24.71 -4.29
N SER A 323 6.14 24.90 -5.43
CA SER A 323 4.70 24.60 -5.61
C SER A 323 4.37 23.74 -6.83
N GLY A 324 5.36 23.01 -7.34
CA GLY A 324 5.25 22.22 -8.57
C GLY A 324 4.83 20.76 -8.38
N GLU A 325 4.45 20.13 -9.49
CA GLU A 325 4.15 18.70 -9.56
C GLU A 325 5.25 17.95 -10.32
N VAL A 326 5.60 16.75 -9.84
CA VAL A 326 6.61 15.87 -10.46
C VAL A 326 6.01 14.50 -10.69
N GLU A 327 6.01 14.04 -11.93
CA GLU A 327 5.71 12.64 -12.25
C GLU A 327 6.94 11.75 -11.99
N THR A 328 6.73 10.61 -11.31
CA THR A 328 7.78 9.62 -11.07
C THR A 328 8.39 9.15 -12.39
N VAL A 329 9.70 9.01 -12.42
CA VAL A 329 10.39 8.28 -13.47
C VAL A 329 10.43 6.81 -13.06
N GLY A 330 10.12 5.90 -13.96
CA GLY A 330 10.11 4.48 -13.67
C GLY A 330 9.92 3.63 -14.91
N SER A 331 10.08 2.33 -14.73
CA SER A 331 10.09 1.36 -15.83
C SER A 331 9.08 0.24 -15.58
N THR A 332 8.48 -0.24 -16.67
CA THR A 332 7.64 -1.43 -16.64
C THR A 332 8.47 -2.67 -16.35
N VAL A 333 8.03 -3.49 -15.40
CA VAL A 333 8.63 -4.80 -15.13
C VAL A 333 7.82 -5.84 -15.90
N PRO A 334 8.38 -6.48 -16.95
CA PRO A 334 7.60 -7.33 -17.84
C PRO A 334 7.05 -8.54 -17.10
N ALA A 335 5.75 -8.80 -17.28
CA ALA A 335 5.13 -10.06 -16.89
C ALA A 335 5.42 -11.14 -17.94
N SER A 336 5.54 -12.39 -17.49
CA SER A 336 5.87 -13.52 -18.36
C SER A 336 4.87 -14.66 -18.19
N THR A 337 4.36 -15.18 -19.30
CA THR A 337 3.64 -16.46 -19.37
C THR A 337 4.60 -17.65 -19.42
N ALA A 338 5.78 -17.48 -20.04
CA ALA A 338 6.78 -18.53 -20.22
C ALA A 338 7.27 -19.08 -18.87
N SER A 339 7.44 -18.20 -17.88
CA SER A 339 7.90 -18.59 -16.54
C SER A 339 6.90 -19.45 -15.74
N ILE A 340 5.61 -19.44 -16.13
CA ILE A 340 4.55 -20.18 -15.44
C ILE A 340 4.19 -21.47 -16.15
N LYS A 341 4.18 -21.51 -17.50
CA LYS A 341 3.86 -22.74 -18.25
C LYS A 341 4.74 -23.92 -17.81
N ASP A 342 6.03 -23.70 -17.60
CA ASP A 342 6.97 -24.75 -17.15
C ASP A 342 6.79 -25.18 -15.68
N LYS A 343 6.11 -24.35 -14.87
CA LYS A 343 5.82 -24.65 -13.46
C LYS A 343 4.55 -25.48 -13.30
N TYR A 344 3.67 -25.48 -14.30
CA TYR A 344 2.47 -26.32 -14.31
C TYR A 344 2.85 -27.80 -14.38
N LYS A 345 2.30 -28.58 -13.44
CA LYS A 345 2.55 -30.02 -13.32
C LYS A 345 1.23 -30.74 -13.09
N ILE A 346 1.22 -32.04 -13.40
CA ILE A 346 0.12 -32.91 -13.02
C ILE A 346 0.14 -33.05 -11.49
N ILE A 347 -0.85 -32.44 -10.82
CA ILE A 347 -0.99 -32.47 -9.36
C ILE A 347 -1.63 -33.78 -8.86
N ALA A 348 -2.46 -34.42 -9.68
CA ALA A 348 -3.01 -35.74 -9.41
C ALA A 348 -3.48 -36.42 -10.71
N SER A 349 -3.51 -37.75 -10.70
CA SER A 349 -4.09 -38.55 -11.77
C SER A 349 -4.71 -39.84 -11.20
N VAL A 350 -5.82 -40.26 -11.79
CA VAL A 350 -6.55 -41.48 -11.43
C VAL A 350 -7.10 -42.12 -12.70
N THR A 351 -6.97 -43.44 -12.77
CA THR A 351 -7.54 -44.26 -13.85
C THR A 351 -8.49 -45.29 -13.24
N THR A 352 -9.64 -45.48 -13.88
CA THR A 352 -10.60 -46.54 -13.55
C THR A 352 -10.84 -47.40 -14.78
N LYS A 353 -11.05 -48.71 -14.60
CA LYS A 353 -11.29 -49.64 -15.71
C LYS A 353 -12.78 -49.74 -16.04
N THR A 354 -13.12 -49.79 -17.32
CA THR A 354 -14.48 -50.04 -17.80
C THR A 354 -14.69 -51.53 -18.08
N THR A 355 -15.93 -51.90 -18.42
CA THR A 355 -16.34 -53.25 -18.84
C THR A 355 -16.36 -53.39 -20.37
N SER A 356 -16.69 -54.55 -20.91
CA SER A 356 -16.88 -54.78 -22.36
C SER A 356 -18.20 -54.24 -22.95
N ASN A 357 -19.06 -53.60 -22.14
CA ASN A 357 -20.34 -53.06 -22.62
C ASN A 357 -20.15 -51.76 -23.44
N GLU A 358 -20.39 -51.85 -24.75
CA GLU A 358 -20.19 -50.73 -25.71
C GLU A 358 -21.12 -49.54 -25.46
N LEU A 359 -22.40 -49.78 -25.13
CA LEU A 359 -23.37 -48.71 -24.89
C LEU A 359 -22.96 -47.87 -23.67
N ARG A 360 -22.57 -48.55 -22.59
CA ARG A 360 -22.02 -47.92 -21.38
C ARG A 360 -20.74 -47.15 -21.69
N ASN A 361 -19.82 -47.75 -22.44
CA ASN A 361 -18.54 -47.12 -22.76
C ASN A 361 -18.69 -45.89 -23.67
N THR A 362 -19.72 -45.86 -24.52
CA THR A 362 -20.10 -44.67 -25.28
C THR A 362 -20.45 -43.51 -24.33
N ASN A 363 -21.24 -43.77 -23.29
CA ASN A 363 -21.60 -42.75 -22.28
C ASN A 363 -20.38 -42.26 -21.49
N VAL A 364 -19.50 -43.19 -21.09
CA VAL A 364 -18.24 -42.87 -20.39
C VAL A 364 -17.36 -41.98 -21.25
N LYS A 365 -17.21 -42.30 -22.54
CA LYS A 365 -16.43 -41.51 -23.51
C LYS A 365 -17.00 -40.09 -23.67
N LEU A 366 -18.32 -39.95 -23.82
CA LEU A 366 -18.97 -38.64 -23.95
C LEU A 366 -18.80 -37.79 -22.68
N ALA A 367 -18.98 -38.39 -21.50
CA ALA A 367 -18.80 -37.67 -20.24
C ALA A 367 -17.34 -37.27 -19.99
N ALA A 368 -16.37 -38.14 -20.32
CA ALA A 368 -14.95 -37.81 -20.24
C ALA A 368 -14.61 -36.64 -21.19
N ALA A 369 -15.10 -36.67 -22.42
CA ALA A 369 -14.88 -35.59 -23.39
C ALA A 369 -15.52 -34.26 -22.97
N ALA A 370 -16.64 -34.29 -22.26
CA ALA A 370 -17.28 -33.08 -21.74
C ALA A 370 -16.48 -32.44 -20.59
N VAL A 371 -15.90 -33.26 -19.70
CA VAL A 371 -15.05 -32.81 -18.59
C VAL A 371 -13.67 -32.34 -19.07
N ASN A 372 -13.16 -32.93 -20.15
CA ASN A 372 -11.83 -32.63 -20.68
C ASN A 372 -11.69 -31.16 -21.08
N GLY A 373 -10.60 -30.54 -20.63
CA GLY A 373 -10.28 -29.15 -20.91
C GLY A 373 -10.96 -28.14 -20.01
N THR A 374 -11.65 -28.57 -18.95
CA THR A 374 -12.24 -27.62 -18.01
C THR A 374 -11.13 -26.86 -17.30
N VAL A 375 -11.20 -25.53 -17.32
CA VAL A 375 -10.31 -24.63 -16.56
C VAL A 375 -11.12 -24.05 -15.40
N LEU A 376 -10.52 -24.01 -14.21
CA LEU A 376 -11.10 -23.38 -13.02
C LEU A 376 -10.11 -22.36 -12.47
N GLN A 377 -10.50 -21.10 -12.43
CA GLN A 377 -9.74 -20.02 -11.79
C GLN A 377 -9.74 -20.18 -10.25
N PRO A 378 -8.78 -19.56 -9.54
CA PRO A 378 -8.81 -19.52 -8.07
C PRO A 378 -10.18 -19.10 -7.53
N GLY A 379 -10.74 -19.91 -6.63
CA GLY A 379 -12.05 -19.69 -6.01
C GLY A 379 -13.26 -20.17 -6.82
N GLU A 380 -13.11 -20.58 -8.08
CA GLU A 380 -14.23 -21.10 -8.87
C GLU A 380 -14.67 -22.50 -8.44
N GLU A 381 -15.98 -22.73 -8.43
CA GLU A 381 -16.59 -24.04 -8.16
C GLU A 381 -16.89 -24.79 -9.45
N PHE A 382 -16.38 -26.02 -9.52
CA PHE A 382 -16.78 -26.99 -10.52
C PHE A 382 -18.11 -27.64 -10.16
N SER A 383 -18.98 -27.80 -11.15
CA SER A 383 -20.18 -28.64 -11.08
C SER A 383 -20.19 -29.64 -12.22
N PHE A 384 -20.23 -30.92 -11.88
CA PHE A 384 -20.22 -32.00 -12.87
C PHE A 384 -21.43 -31.93 -13.80
N ASN A 385 -22.61 -31.63 -13.26
CA ASN A 385 -23.82 -31.46 -14.05
C ASN A 385 -23.78 -30.19 -14.91
N THR A 386 -23.18 -29.09 -14.44
CA THR A 386 -23.02 -27.89 -15.28
C THR A 386 -22.14 -28.16 -16.49
N VAL A 387 -21.04 -28.89 -16.29
CA VAL A 387 -20.07 -29.20 -17.35
C VAL A 387 -20.58 -30.27 -18.32
N VAL A 388 -21.18 -31.35 -17.82
CA VAL A 388 -21.61 -32.48 -18.66
C VAL A 388 -23.04 -32.29 -19.20
N GLY A 389 -23.89 -31.58 -18.46
CA GLY A 389 -25.30 -31.33 -18.80
C GLY A 389 -26.21 -32.55 -18.67
N GLN A 390 -27.48 -32.39 -19.07
CA GLN A 390 -28.43 -33.51 -19.16
C GLN A 390 -27.95 -34.57 -20.16
N ARG A 391 -28.10 -35.84 -19.79
CA ARG A 391 -27.74 -37.01 -20.61
C ARG A 391 -28.97 -37.40 -21.42
N THR A 392 -28.95 -37.12 -22.72
CA THR A 392 -30.07 -37.40 -23.61
C THR A 392 -29.61 -38.15 -24.86
N ALA A 393 -30.54 -38.81 -25.54
CA ALA A 393 -30.27 -39.56 -26.77
C ALA A 393 -29.76 -38.65 -27.90
N GLU A 394 -30.25 -37.41 -27.98
CA GLU A 394 -29.84 -36.39 -28.96
C GLU A 394 -28.37 -35.99 -28.79
N LYS A 395 -27.85 -36.02 -27.57
CA LYS A 395 -26.43 -35.80 -27.27
C LYS A 395 -25.57 -37.06 -27.48
N GLY A 396 -26.17 -38.14 -27.99
CA GLY A 396 -25.49 -39.40 -28.29
C GLY A 396 -25.41 -40.38 -27.11
N TYR A 397 -25.96 -40.04 -25.94
CA TYR A 397 -26.00 -40.97 -24.81
C TYR A 397 -26.89 -42.18 -25.13
N LYS A 398 -26.46 -43.35 -24.67
CA LYS A 398 -27.09 -44.65 -24.89
C LYS A 398 -27.75 -45.15 -23.61
N PRO A 399 -28.84 -45.93 -23.72
CA PRO A 399 -29.41 -46.61 -22.57
C PRO A 399 -28.43 -47.68 -22.09
N ALA A 400 -28.15 -47.67 -20.79
CA ALA A 400 -27.24 -48.61 -20.14
C ALA A 400 -27.64 -48.79 -18.67
N ALA A 401 -27.19 -49.88 -18.05
CA ALA A 401 -27.46 -50.15 -16.64
C ALA A 401 -26.99 -48.99 -15.74
N ALA A 402 -27.90 -48.50 -14.91
CA ALA A 402 -27.71 -47.46 -13.91
C ALA A 402 -28.36 -47.90 -12.59
N TYR A 403 -27.84 -47.39 -11.47
CA TYR A 403 -28.44 -47.61 -10.16
C TYR A 403 -29.45 -46.50 -9.87
N ASN A 404 -30.73 -46.84 -9.77
CA ASN A 404 -31.79 -45.91 -9.40
C ASN A 404 -32.53 -46.44 -8.18
N GLN A 405 -32.57 -45.66 -7.10
CA GLN A 405 -33.32 -45.95 -5.87
C GLN A 405 -33.13 -47.33 -5.21
N GLY A 406 -32.04 -48.05 -5.52
CA GLY A 406 -31.83 -49.39 -4.97
C GLY A 406 -31.98 -50.53 -5.99
N GLU A 407 -32.30 -50.20 -7.25
CA GLU A 407 -32.46 -51.19 -8.33
C GLU A 407 -31.53 -50.88 -9.50
N VAL A 408 -31.21 -51.91 -10.28
CA VAL A 408 -30.49 -51.77 -11.56
C VAL A 408 -31.53 -51.56 -12.65
N VAL A 409 -31.60 -50.33 -13.17
CA VAL A 409 -32.52 -49.95 -14.25
C VAL A 409 -31.73 -49.55 -15.49
N GLU A 410 -32.35 -49.68 -16.65
CA GLU A 410 -31.77 -49.18 -17.89
C GLU A 410 -32.08 -47.68 -18.02
N GLU A 411 -31.05 -46.83 -17.98
CA GLU A 411 -31.18 -45.38 -18.04
C GLU A 411 -30.28 -44.79 -19.12
N VAL A 412 -30.75 -43.74 -19.80
CA VAL A 412 -29.94 -42.98 -20.76
C VAL A 412 -28.80 -42.30 -20.01
N GLY A 413 -27.56 -42.64 -20.35
CA GLY A 413 -26.37 -42.14 -19.65
C GLY A 413 -25.87 -43.06 -18.52
N GLY A 414 -26.36 -44.30 -18.42
CA GLY A 414 -25.78 -45.30 -17.52
C GLY A 414 -24.25 -45.43 -17.70
N GLY A 415 -23.51 -45.41 -16.59
CA GLY A 415 -22.05 -45.44 -16.56
C GLY A 415 -21.36 -44.09 -16.35
N VAL A 416 -22.06 -42.96 -16.48
CA VAL A 416 -21.46 -41.62 -16.30
C VAL A 416 -20.93 -41.38 -14.87
N CYS A 417 -21.54 -42.00 -13.85
CA CYS A 417 -21.04 -41.97 -12.48
C CYS A 417 -19.60 -42.50 -12.31
N GLN A 418 -19.08 -43.25 -13.29
CA GLN A 418 -17.68 -43.64 -13.28
C GLN A 418 -16.77 -42.42 -13.45
N ILE A 419 -17.10 -41.50 -14.36
CA ILE A 419 -16.28 -40.31 -14.60
C ILE A 419 -16.29 -39.38 -13.38
N SER A 420 -17.44 -39.15 -12.75
CA SER A 420 -17.52 -38.34 -11.53
C SER A 420 -16.74 -38.96 -10.36
N SER A 421 -16.81 -40.27 -10.17
CA SER A 421 -15.99 -40.96 -9.16
C SER A 421 -14.50 -40.89 -9.47
N THR A 422 -14.09 -41.09 -10.72
CA THR A 422 -12.68 -40.96 -11.13
C THR A 422 -12.16 -39.55 -10.87
N LEU A 423 -12.94 -38.54 -11.27
CA LEU A 423 -12.63 -37.14 -11.03
C LEU A 423 -12.55 -36.84 -9.53
N TYR A 424 -13.50 -37.32 -8.72
CA TYR A 424 -13.46 -37.15 -7.27
C TYR A 424 -12.17 -37.68 -6.65
N ASN A 425 -11.73 -38.87 -7.04
CA ASN A 425 -10.47 -39.42 -6.53
C ASN A 425 -9.25 -38.58 -6.96
N ALA A 426 -9.26 -38.01 -8.17
CA ALA A 426 -8.20 -37.12 -8.62
C ALA A 426 -8.19 -35.80 -7.83
N VAL A 427 -9.36 -35.19 -7.63
CA VAL A 427 -9.55 -33.96 -6.84
C VAL A 427 -9.11 -34.18 -5.38
N PHE A 428 -9.53 -35.29 -4.78
CA PHE A 428 -9.12 -35.65 -3.42
C PHE A 428 -7.60 -35.81 -3.29
N ARG A 429 -6.96 -36.50 -4.24
CA ARG A 429 -5.50 -36.66 -4.28
C ARG A 429 -4.76 -35.36 -4.54
N ALA A 430 -5.36 -34.43 -5.28
CA ALA A 430 -4.84 -33.10 -5.53
C ALA A 430 -4.93 -32.16 -4.32
N GLY A 431 -5.59 -32.57 -3.23
CA GLY A 431 -5.81 -31.73 -2.04
C GLY A 431 -6.84 -30.61 -2.27
N LEU A 432 -7.67 -30.73 -3.32
CA LEU A 432 -8.71 -29.77 -3.62
C LEU A 432 -9.96 -30.00 -2.75
N THR A 433 -10.70 -28.93 -2.46
CA THR A 433 -11.83 -28.98 -1.54
C THR A 433 -13.12 -29.40 -2.23
N THR A 434 -13.63 -30.58 -1.89
CA THR A 434 -14.96 -31.05 -2.31
C THR A 434 -16.05 -30.28 -1.56
N THR A 435 -16.96 -29.63 -2.29
CA THR A 435 -18.08 -28.84 -1.72
C THR A 435 -19.37 -29.64 -1.67
N TYR A 436 -19.58 -30.56 -2.63
CA TYR A 436 -20.67 -31.52 -2.58
C TYR A 436 -20.21 -32.89 -3.10
N ARG A 437 -20.50 -33.91 -2.30
CA ARG A 437 -20.38 -35.31 -2.71
C ARG A 437 -21.49 -36.13 -2.07
N ARG A 438 -22.06 -37.05 -2.86
CA ARG A 438 -22.93 -38.12 -2.36
C ARG A 438 -22.38 -39.46 -2.84
N ALA A 439 -22.33 -40.45 -1.94
CA ALA A 439 -21.99 -41.83 -2.29
C ALA A 439 -23.23 -42.57 -2.83
N HIS A 440 -22.98 -43.61 -3.62
CA HIS A 440 -24.00 -44.51 -4.12
C HIS A 440 -24.56 -45.32 -2.96
N THR A 441 -25.83 -45.74 -3.09
CA THR A 441 -26.45 -46.65 -2.12
C THR A 441 -25.80 -48.05 -2.17
N PHE A 442 -25.27 -48.46 -3.33
CA PHE A 442 -24.45 -49.66 -3.48
C PHE A 442 -23.04 -49.31 -3.95
N ALA A 443 -22.05 -50.02 -3.41
CA ALA A 443 -20.66 -49.80 -3.76
C ALA A 443 -20.42 -50.14 -5.25
N PRO A 444 -19.98 -49.16 -6.08
CA PRO A 444 -19.60 -49.46 -7.45
C PRO A 444 -18.31 -50.27 -7.50
N THR A 445 -18.16 -51.13 -8.51
CA THR A 445 -17.00 -52.02 -8.66
C THR A 445 -15.76 -51.34 -9.26
N TYR A 446 -15.90 -50.12 -9.78
CA TYR A 446 -14.84 -49.42 -10.52
C TYR A 446 -13.98 -48.48 -9.67
N VAL A 447 -14.32 -48.29 -8.38
CA VAL A 447 -13.53 -47.54 -7.40
C VAL A 447 -13.58 -48.25 -6.03
N THR A 448 -12.64 -47.90 -5.15
CA THR A 448 -12.65 -48.39 -3.76
C THR A 448 -13.94 -47.98 -3.07
N PRO A 449 -14.59 -48.86 -2.27
CA PRO A 449 -15.77 -48.51 -1.50
C PRO A 449 -15.54 -47.25 -0.65
N GLY A 450 -16.49 -46.31 -0.72
CA GLY A 450 -16.37 -45.03 -0.02
C GLY A 450 -15.54 -43.98 -0.75
N THR A 451 -15.05 -44.24 -1.97
CA THR A 451 -14.39 -43.24 -2.82
C THR A 451 -15.16 -42.91 -4.10
N ASP A 452 -16.47 -43.11 -4.11
CA ASP A 452 -17.36 -42.85 -5.23
C ASP A 452 -18.15 -41.54 -5.12
N ALA A 453 -18.49 -40.93 -6.25
CA ALA A 453 -19.32 -39.73 -6.30
C ALA A 453 -20.48 -39.95 -7.28
N THR A 454 -21.68 -40.15 -6.74
CA THR A 454 -22.91 -40.33 -7.52
C THR A 454 -23.33 -39.03 -8.17
N VAL A 455 -23.76 -39.13 -9.42
CA VAL A 455 -24.34 -38.04 -10.19
C VAL A 455 -25.59 -38.50 -10.92
N SER A 456 -26.60 -37.65 -11.01
CA SER A 456 -27.76 -37.81 -11.88
C SER A 456 -28.26 -36.42 -12.28
N TRP A 457 -29.17 -36.33 -13.25
CA TRP A 457 -29.72 -35.05 -13.70
C TRP A 457 -31.18 -34.89 -13.23
N PRO A 458 -31.54 -33.79 -12.52
CA PRO A 458 -30.71 -32.62 -12.18
C PRO A 458 -29.82 -32.79 -10.95
N GLY A 459 -29.97 -33.88 -10.18
CA GLY A 459 -29.09 -34.20 -9.05
C GLY A 459 -29.19 -35.66 -8.64
N PRO A 460 -28.25 -36.20 -7.85
CA PRO A 460 -27.12 -35.53 -7.19
C PRO A 460 -26.04 -34.99 -8.17
N ASP A 461 -25.22 -34.03 -7.72
CA ASP A 461 -24.19 -33.37 -8.55
C ASP A 461 -22.86 -33.30 -7.82
N TYR A 462 -21.77 -33.81 -8.38
CA TYR A 462 -20.46 -33.72 -7.75
C TYR A 462 -19.84 -32.33 -7.95
N LYS A 463 -19.40 -31.71 -6.85
CA LYS A 463 -18.85 -30.34 -6.86
C LYS A 463 -17.61 -30.18 -6.00
N PHE A 464 -16.70 -29.32 -6.45
CA PHE A 464 -15.49 -28.95 -5.71
C PHE A 464 -15.02 -27.56 -6.11
N VAL A 465 -14.25 -26.90 -5.24
CA VAL A 465 -13.70 -25.56 -5.48
C VAL A 465 -12.20 -25.64 -5.74
N ASN A 466 -11.70 -24.80 -6.66
CA ASN A 466 -10.28 -24.54 -6.77
C ASN A 466 -9.83 -23.63 -5.62
N ASN A 467 -9.38 -24.23 -4.51
CA ASN A 467 -8.85 -23.50 -3.36
C ASN A 467 -7.34 -23.19 -3.46
N SER A 468 -6.76 -23.25 -4.65
CA SER A 468 -5.34 -22.91 -4.87
C SER A 468 -5.15 -21.46 -5.32
N LYS A 469 -3.91 -20.98 -5.34
CA LYS A 469 -3.56 -19.62 -5.79
C LYS A 469 -3.51 -19.48 -7.32
N HIS A 470 -3.62 -20.59 -8.06
CA HIS A 470 -3.47 -20.64 -9.50
C HIS A 470 -4.65 -21.34 -10.16
N ALA A 471 -4.86 -21.11 -11.45
CA ALA A 471 -5.84 -21.86 -12.22
C ALA A 471 -5.53 -23.37 -12.19
N ILE A 472 -6.54 -24.20 -12.39
CA ILE A 472 -6.37 -25.64 -12.58
C ILE A 472 -7.03 -26.08 -13.87
N GLY A 473 -6.34 -26.94 -14.61
CA GLY A 473 -6.85 -27.58 -15.82
C GLY A 473 -7.21 -29.04 -15.55
N ILE A 474 -8.36 -29.48 -16.05
CA ILE A 474 -8.82 -30.87 -15.95
C ILE A 474 -8.63 -31.54 -17.30
N LEU A 475 -7.79 -32.57 -17.35
CA LEU A 475 -7.67 -33.46 -18.50
C LEU A 475 -8.43 -34.77 -18.23
N SER A 476 -9.23 -35.21 -19.20
CA SER A 476 -9.99 -36.45 -19.12
C SER A 476 -10.09 -37.09 -20.50
N TRP A 477 -9.87 -38.40 -20.57
CA TRP A 477 -9.98 -39.14 -21.82
C TRP A 477 -10.40 -40.59 -21.56
N TYR A 478 -10.91 -41.21 -22.61
CA TYR A 478 -11.24 -42.65 -22.67
C TYR A 478 -10.29 -43.30 -23.69
N SER A 479 -9.63 -44.39 -23.29
CA SER A 479 -8.65 -45.12 -24.09
C SER A 479 -8.91 -46.61 -24.10
#